data_AF-B8G489-F1
#
_entry.id   AF-B8G489-F1
#
_cell.length_a   1.000
_cell.length_b   1.000
_cell.length_c   1.000
_cell.angle_alpha   90.00
_cell.angle_beta   90.00
_cell.angle_gamma   90.00
#
_symmetry.space_group_name_H-M   'P 1'
#
loop_
_entity.id
_entity.type
_entity.pdbx_description
1 polymer ?
#
loop_
_entity_poly.entity_id
_entity_poly.type
_entity_poly.pdbx_seq_one_letter_code
_entity_poly.pdbx_strand_id
1 'polypeptide(L)'
;MHMRRCISALWPTGQQLSFLVADEQQRVAVILFPLLSTLTVVSVVFALVTPSLYKAPQIPTLAALIMAVTFAGGVWFLRRNNVKIAGWLVCGVLWLVVTTTAMFTGGVRSSASLHYVIVMLLAGVSFGRRGALTTALSNTLTLVVLWFLETNSMLPPDSALLATPLAHTIMLGTIFILIGLILSIVDVQLSAALKGVRDEMSERRYAEQSLHFALLAARAGAWEWDASARTIRWSEENYPLLGLVPGKDRLTYRTWRERIHPADQARLQAVVDHAISEQRNF
;
A
#
# COMPACT_ATOMS: atom_id res chain seq x y z
N MET A 1 -5.79 -22.10 22.03
CA MET A 1 -4.95 -20.88 22.12
C MET A 1 -3.88 -20.77 21.02
N HIS A 2 -3.41 -21.86 20.41
CA HIS A 2 -2.38 -21.82 19.35
C HIS A 2 -2.87 -21.35 17.96
N MET A 3 -4.14 -21.58 17.60
CA MET A 3 -4.64 -21.22 16.26
C MET A 3 -4.77 -19.69 16.05
N ARG A 4 -5.12 -18.93 17.10
CA ARG A 4 -5.16 -17.46 17.05
C ARG A 4 -3.77 -16.84 16.84
N ARG A 5 -2.69 -17.48 17.33
CA ARG A 5 -1.30 -17.01 17.13
C ARG A 5 -0.81 -17.23 15.69
N CYS A 6 -1.20 -18.34 15.04
CA CYS A 6 -0.88 -18.56 13.63
C CYS A 6 -1.68 -17.64 12.71
N ILE A 7 -2.97 -17.41 13.02
CA ILE A 7 -3.80 -16.48 12.24
C ILE A 7 -3.35 -15.03 12.46
N SER A 8 -2.94 -14.64 13.67
CA SER A 8 -2.34 -13.32 13.91
C SER A 8 -0.95 -13.13 13.28
N ALA A 9 -0.26 -14.23 12.96
CA ALA A 9 1.00 -14.20 12.21
C ALA A 9 0.80 -14.07 10.70
N LEU A 10 -0.39 -14.42 10.19
CA LEU A 10 -0.78 -14.29 8.78
C LEU A 10 -1.66 -13.05 8.52
N TRP A 11 -2.35 -12.54 9.55
CA TRP A 11 -3.27 -11.41 9.45
C TRP A 11 -3.26 -10.55 10.74
N PRO A 12 -2.80 -9.29 10.69
CA PRO A 12 -2.82 -8.42 11.86
C PRO A 12 -4.26 -8.05 12.25
N THR A 13 -4.62 -8.17 13.54
CA THR A 13 -5.94 -7.79 14.07
C THR A 13 -6.12 -6.26 14.11
N GLY A 14 -7.37 -5.77 14.06
CA GLY A 14 -7.72 -4.36 13.84
C GLY A 14 -7.06 -3.30 14.74
N GLN A 15 -6.53 -3.65 15.91
CA GLN A 15 -5.76 -2.73 16.76
C GLN A 15 -4.34 -2.42 16.21
N GLN A 16 -3.84 -3.23 15.27
CA GLN A 16 -2.59 -3.00 14.56
C GLN A 16 -2.76 -2.07 13.36
N LEU A 17 -3.97 -1.72 12.91
CA LEU A 17 -4.19 -0.84 11.75
C LEU A 17 -3.59 0.57 11.90
N SER A 18 -3.12 0.96 13.10
CA SER A 18 -2.24 2.12 13.29
C SER A 18 -0.93 2.02 12.52
N PHE A 19 -0.45 0.82 12.15
CA PHE A 19 0.68 0.63 11.23
C PHE A 19 0.37 1.10 9.81
N LEU A 20 -0.90 1.24 9.42
CA LEU A 20 -1.21 1.91 8.17
C LEU A 20 -0.76 3.37 8.24
N VAL A 21 -0.62 4.03 9.38
CA VAL A 21 0.01 5.36 9.43
C VAL A 21 1.54 5.28 9.37
N ALA A 22 2.12 4.09 9.42
CA ALA A 22 3.57 3.88 9.38
C ALA A 22 4.14 3.95 7.95
N ASP A 23 5.48 4.09 7.90
CA ASP A 23 6.31 4.25 6.69
C ASP A 23 5.87 3.33 5.54
N GLU A 24 5.94 3.83 4.31
CA GLU A 24 5.47 3.17 3.08
C GLU A 24 6.01 1.72 2.97
N GLN A 25 7.22 1.48 3.47
CA GLN A 25 7.85 0.16 3.50
C GLN A 25 7.12 -0.84 4.39
N GLN A 26 6.63 -0.44 5.57
CA GLN A 26 5.94 -1.35 6.48
C GLN A 26 4.57 -1.77 5.94
N ARG A 27 3.85 -0.87 5.26
CA ARG A 27 2.62 -1.22 4.55
C ARG A 27 2.87 -2.30 3.49
N VAL A 28 3.89 -2.10 2.66
CA VAL A 28 4.27 -3.06 1.60
C VAL A 28 4.68 -4.41 2.20
N ALA A 29 5.39 -4.42 3.34
CA ALA A 29 5.78 -5.66 4.00
C ALA A 29 4.58 -6.49 4.46
N VAL A 30 3.55 -5.84 5.03
CA VAL A 30 2.33 -6.53 5.48
C VAL A 30 1.54 -7.12 4.32
N ILE A 31 1.56 -6.47 3.14
CA ILE A 31 0.93 -7.01 1.93
C ILE A 31 1.73 -8.18 1.37
N LEU A 32 3.04 -8.02 1.22
CA LEU A 32 3.89 -9.03 0.58
C LEU A 32 4.04 -10.28 1.44
N PHE A 33 4.02 -10.18 2.77
CA PHE A 33 4.26 -11.33 3.63
C PHE A 33 3.29 -12.51 3.44
N PRO A 34 1.95 -12.34 3.56
CA PRO A 34 1.01 -13.44 3.34
C PRO A 34 1.06 -13.90 1.88
N LEU A 35 1.26 -12.97 0.95
CA LEU A 35 1.29 -13.24 -0.49
C LEU A 35 2.52 -14.09 -0.91
N LEU A 36 3.71 -13.76 -0.42
CA LEU A 36 4.90 -14.57 -0.67
C LEU A 36 4.84 -15.91 0.07
N SER A 37 4.21 -15.96 1.26
CA SER A 37 4.03 -17.20 2.00
C SER A 37 3.09 -18.17 1.26
N THR A 38 1.97 -17.68 0.73
CA THR A 38 1.06 -18.50 -0.09
C THR A 38 1.71 -18.94 -1.39
N LEU A 39 2.41 -18.03 -2.08
CA LEU A 39 3.16 -18.36 -3.29
C LEU A 39 4.26 -19.41 -3.03
N THR A 40 4.93 -19.37 -1.87
CA THR A 40 5.89 -20.41 -1.47
C THR A 40 5.21 -21.77 -1.41
N VAL A 41 4.06 -21.87 -0.74
CA VAL A 41 3.30 -23.13 -0.63
C VAL A 41 2.86 -23.62 -2.01
N VAL A 42 2.31 -22.72 -2.85
CA VAL A 42 1.89 -23.06 -4.21
C VAL A 42 3.06 -23.56 -5.05
N SER A 43 4.23 -22.91 -5.00
CA SER A 43 5.42 -23.34 -5.73
C SER A 43 5.95 -24.69 -5.26
N VAL A 44 5.91 -24.98 -3.96
CA VAL A 44 6.30 -26.29 -3.43
C VAL A 44 5.34 -27.39 -3.89
N VAL A 45 4.02 -27.16 -3.79
CA VAL A 45 3.00 -28.11 -4.26
C VAL A 45 3.16 -28.33 -5.77
N PHE A 46 3.37 -27.27 -6.54
CA PHE A 46 3.60 -27.38 -7.98
C PHE A 46 4.86 -28.21 -8.28
N ALA A 47 5.97 -27.99 -7.56
CA ALA A 47 7.19 -28.78 -7.72
C ALA A 47 6.98 -30.27 -7.46
N LEU A 48 6.13 -30.63 -6.49
CA LEU A 48 5.80 -32.02 -6.14
C LEU A 48 4.90 -32.70 -7.17
N VAL A 49 3.97 -31.96 -7.77
CA VAL A 49 2.98 -32.50 -8.73
C VAL A 49 3.56 -32.55 -10.15
N THR A 50 4.51 -31.67 -10.48
CA THR A 50 5.11 -31.55 -11.82
C THR A 50 5.66 -32.88 -12.38
N PRO A 51 6.39 -33.74 -11.64
CA PRO A 51 6.86 -35.04 -12.15
C PRO A 51 5.74 -35.96 -12.66
N SER A 52 4.53 -35.84 -12.12
CA SER A 52 3.37 -36.65 -12.53
C SER A 52 2.62 -36.08 -13.72
N LEU A 53 2.74 -34.77 -13.97
CA LEU A 53 2.02 -34.06 -15.03
C LEU A 53 2.79 -34.00 -16.34
N TYR A 54 4.13 -33.99 -16.28
CA TYR A 54 4.99 -33.70 -17.44
C TYR A 54 5.89 -34.87 -17.80
N LYS A 55 5.95 -35.20 -19.10
CA LYS A 55 6.87 -36.24 -19.63
C LYS A 55 8.35 -35.88 -19.44
N ALA A 56 8.69 -34.59 -19.49
CA ALA A 56 10.02 -34.06 -19.24
C ALA A 56 9.97 -33.05 -18.08
N PRO A 57 9.95 -33.53 -16.82
CA PRO A 57 9.64 -32.67 -15.67
C PRO A 57 10.82 -31.80 -15.22
N GLN A 58 12.04 -32.04 -15.71
CA GLN A 58 13.27 -31.44 -15.17
C GLN A 58 13.28 -29.90 -15.19
N ILE A 59 12.85 -29.29 -16.30
CA ILE A 59 12.81 -27.83 -16.45
C ILE A 59 11.75 -27.20 -15.52
N PRO A 60 10.47 -27.63 -15.56
CA PRO A 60 9.44 -27.04 -14.70
C PRO A 60 9.64 -27.33 -13.21
N THR A 61 10.20 -28.50 -12.82
CA THR A 61 10.50 -28.77 -11.40
C THR A 61 11.60 -27.86 -10.89
N LEU A 62 12.68 -27.68 -11.67
CA LEU A 62 13.77 -26.77 -11.31
C LEU A 62 13.27 -25.34 -11.16
N ALA A 63 12.46 -24.86 -12.12
CA ALA A 63 11.84 -23.55 -12.05
C ALA A 63 10.99 -23.40 -10.79
N ALA A 64 10.14 -24.38 -10.46
CA ALA A 64 9.30 -24.36 -9.28
C ALA A 64 10.08 -24.35 -7.96
N LEU A 65 11.19 -25.09 -7.88
CA LEU A 65 12.08 -25.11 -6.72
C LEU A 65 12.79 -23.75 -6.54
N ILE A 66 13.31 -23.17 -7.62
CA ILE A 66 13.91 -21.83 -7.60
C ILE A 66 12.88 -20.81 -7.11
N MET A 67 11.65 -20.88 -7.60
CA MET A 67 10.56 -20.01 -7.17
C MET A 67 10.22 -20.18 -5.69
N ALA A 68 10.11 -21.41 -5.19
CA ALA A 68 9.86 -21.70 -3.78
C ALA A 68 10.96 -21.12 -2.87
N VAL A 69 12.23 -21.31 -3.22
CA VAL A 69 13.37 -20.76 -2.48
C VAL A 69 13.37 -19.23 -2.51
N THR A 70 13.05 -18.65 -3.66
CA THR A 70 12.98 -17.19 -3.86
C THR A 70 11.89 -16.57 -3.01
N PHE A 71 10.69 -17.15 -3.01
CA PHE A 71 9.57 -16.67 -2.20
C PHE A 71 9.84 -16.84 -0.70
N ALA A 72 10.41 -17.97 -0.27
CA ALA A 72 10.82 -18.19 1.12
C ALA A 72 11.92 -17.20 1.56
N GLY A 73 12.90 -16.94 0.68
CA GLY A 73 13.92 -15.92 0.89
C GLY A 73 13.33 -14.51 0.98
N GLY A 74 12.35 -14.19 0.13
CA GLY A 74 11.58 -12.95 0.20
C GLY A 74 10.89 -12.78 1.55
N VAL A 75 10.18 -13.82 2.04
CA VAL A 75 9.57 -13.84 3.37
C VAL A 75 10.61 -13.61 4.47
N TRP A 76 11.79 -14.24 4.36
CA TRP A 76 12.88 -14.05 5.32
C TRP A 76 13.42 -12.61 5.33
N PHE A 77 13.59 -11.98 4.16
CA PHE A 77 13.99 -10.56 4.07
C PHE A 77 12.92 -9.61 4.60
N LEU A 78 11.64 -9.89 4.36
CA LEU A 78 10.54 -9.13 4.94
C LEU A 78 10.55 -9.16 6.47
N ARG A 79 10.86 -10.31 7.08
CA ARG A 79 11.03 -10.42 8.55
C ARG A 79 12.20 -9.60 9.10
N ARG A 80 13.20 -9.30 8.28
CA ARG A 80 14.35 -8.45 8.63
C ARG A 80 14.12 -6.96 8.29
N ASN A 81 12.88 -6.57 7.96
CA ASN A 81 12.50 -5.21 7.57
C ASN A 81 13.20 -4.69 6.29
N ASN A 82 13.70 -5.60 5.42
CA ASN A 82 14.41 -5.26 4.19
C ASN A 82 13.52 -5.42 2.96
N VAL A 83 12.46 -4.62 2.90
CA VAL A 83 11.36 -4.75 1.92
C VAL A 83 11.82 -4.53 0.48
N LYS A 84 12.69 -3.53 0.25
CA LYS A 84 13.23 -3.24 -1.09
C LYS A 84 14.05 -4.43 -1.63
N ILE A 85 14.88 -5.04 -0.78
CA ILE A 85 15.71 -6.20 -1.18
C ILE A 85 14.81 -7.39 -1.50
N ALA A 86 13.79 -7.65 -0.66
CA ALA A 86 12.81 -8.71 -0.92
C ALA A 86 12.09 -8.50 -2.27
N GLY A 87 11.62 -7.29 -2.53
CA GLY A 87 10.94 -6.94 -3.78
C GLY A 87 11.83 -7.12 -5.02
N TRP A 88 13.08 -6.64 -4.97
CA TRP A 88 14.05 -6.77 -6.07
C TRP A 88 14.40 -8.23 -6.34
N LEU A 89 14.67 -8.99 -5.28
CA LEU A 89 15.00 -10.41 -5.37
C LEU A 89 13.83 -11.20 -5.99
N VAL A 90 12.62 -11.01 -5.46
CA VAL A 90 11.45 -11.77 -5.93
C VAL A 90 11.09 -11.40 -7.36
N CYS A 91 10.97 -10.12 -7.67
CA CYS A 91 10.57 -9.68 -9.01
C CYS A 91 11.62 -10.04 -10.07
N GLY A 92 12.91 -9.82 -9.75
CA GLY A 92 14.01 -10.10 -10.67
C GLY A 92 14.17 -11.60 -10.96
N VAL A 93 14.14 -12.43 -9.92
CA VAL A 93 14.27 -13.89 -10.10
C VAL A 93 13.03 -14.46 -10.77
N LEU A 94 11.82 -14.04 -10.40
CA LEU A 94 10.60 -14.49 -11.07
C LEU A 94 10.62 -14.12 -12.56
N TRP A 95 11.00 -12.88 -12.90
CA TRP A 95 11.13 -12.45 -14.29
C TRP A 95 12.15 -13.31 -15.06
N LEU A 96 13.32 -13.58 -14.45
CA LEU A 96 14.35 -14.40 -15.08
C LEU A 96 13.89 -15.85 -15.29
N VAL A 97 13.26 -16.46 -14.27
CA VAL A 97 12.73 -17.83 -14.36
C VAL A 97 11.66 -17.93 -15.44
N VAL A 98 10.71 -16.98 -15.47
CA VAL A 98 9.66 -16.93 -16.49
C VAL A 98 10.25 -16.77 -17.89
N THR A 99 11.21 -15.87 -18.07
CA THR A 99 11.87 -15.62 -19.36
C THR A 99 12.66 -16.84 -19.83
N THR A 100 13.46 -17.44 -18.95
CA THR A 100 14.27 -18.63 -19.24
C THR A 100 13.35 -19.78 -19.63
N THR A 101 12.29 -20.01 -18.85
CA THR A 101 11.29 -21.03 -19.17
C THR A 101 10.64 -20.73 -20.52
N ALA A 102 10.24 -19.49 -20.81
CA ALA A 102 9.64 -19.14 -22.11
C ALA A 102 10.60 -19.41 -23.28
N MET A 103 11.89 -19.09 -23.16
CA MET A 103 12.90 -19.35 -24.20
C MET A 103 13.05 -20.85 -24.52
N PHE A 104 13.01 -21.71 -23.50
CA PHE A 104 13.16 -23.15 -23.72
C PHE A 104 11.87 -23.87 -24.10
N THR A 105 10.70 -23.22 -23.99
CA THR A 105 9.40 -23.92 -23.99
C THR A 105 8.41 -23.42 -25.04
N GLY A 106 8.91 -22.86 -26.15
CA GLY A 106 8.08 -22.43 -27.28
C GLY A 106 7.82 -20.92 -27.33
N GLY A 107 8.71 -20.10 -26.77
CA GLY A 107 8.70 -18.65 -26.96
C GLY A 107 7.46 -17.97 -26.40
N VAL A 108 6.80 -17.15 -27.21
CA VAL A 108 5.65 -16.33 -26.78
C VAL A 108 4.40 -17.19 -26.56
N ARG A 109 4.27 -18.28 -27.31
CA ARG A 109 3.14 -19.21 -27.24
C ARG A 109 3.17 -20.09 -25.98
N SER A 110 4.29 -20.10 -25.26
CA SER A 110 4.41 -20.83 -23.99
C SER A 110 3.46 -20.27 -22.93
N SER A 111 2.84 -21.14 -22.12
CA SER A 111 2.09 -20.72 -20.92
C SER A 111 2.97 -19.96 -19.91
N ALA A 112 4.29 -20.10 -19.97
CA ALA A 112 5.20 -19.31 -19.17
C ALA A 112 4.98 -17.79 -19.38
N SER A 113 4.62 -17.35 -20.59
CA SER A 113 4.38 -15.92 -20.88
C SER A 113 3.25 -15.32 -20.03
N LEU A 114 2.25 -16.12 -19.62
CA LEU A 114 1.16 -15.64 -18.75
C LEU A 114 1.63 -15.27 -17.35
N HIS A 115 2.76 -15.82 -16.89
CA HIS A 115 3.30 -15.55 -15.55
C HIS A 115 3.95 -14.16 -15.44
N TYR A 116 4.19 -13.46 -16.57
CA TYR A 116 4.60 -12.05 -16.54
C TYR A 116 3.59 -11.13 -15.85
N VAL A 117 2.31 -11.51 -15.84
CA VAL A 117 1.28 -10.77 -15.08
C VAL A 117 1.59 -10.80 -13.58
N ILE A 118 2.05 -11.94 -13.05
CA ILE A 118 2.40 -12.08 -11.63
C ILE A 118 3.63 -11.22 -11.30
N VAL A 119 4.63 -11.18 -12.19
CA VAL A 119 5.80 -10.28 -12.05
C VAL A 119 5.35 -8.82 -11.94
N MET A 120 4.46 -8.39 -12.82
CA MET A 120 3.95 -7.02 -12.84
C MET A 120 3.14 -6.68 -11.58
N LEU A 121 2.27 -7.59 -11.13
CA LEU A 121 1.50 -7.40 -9.90
C LEU A 121 2.41 -7.31 -8.68
N LEU A 122 3.38 -8.21 -8.54
CA LEU A 122 4.35 -8.18 -7.44
C LEU A 122 5.21 -6.92 -7.44
N ALA A 123 5.63 -6.45 -8.62
CA ALA A 123 6.40 -5.21 -8.74
C ALA A 123 5.55 -3.98 -8.41
N GLY A 124 4.26 -3.99 -8.79
CA GLY A 124 3.31 -2.96 -8.42
C GLY A 124 3.07 -2.86 -6.92
N VAL A 125 2.98 -4.00 -6.23
CA VAL A 125 2.90 -4.04 -4.77
C VAL A 125 4.21 -3.61 -4.12
N SER A 126 5.36 -4.03 -4.66
CA SER A 126 6.68 -3.80 -4.04
C SER A 126 7.21 -2.38 -4.20
N PHE A 127 6.94 -1.74 -5.34
CA PHE A 127 7.53 -0.45 -5.73
C PHE A 127 6.48 0.57 -6.20
N GLY A 128 5.20 0.29 -5.95
CA GLY A 128 4.08 1.16 -6.34
C GLY A 128 3.89 1.27 -7.85
N ARG A 129 3.21 2.35 -8.26
CA ARG A 129 2.83 2.58 -9.67
C ARG A 129 4.02 2.57 -10.63
N ARG A 130 5.16 3.13 -10.22
CA ARG A 130 6.36 3.20 -11.07
C ARG A 130 6.91 1.80 -11.35
N GLY A 131 6.96 0.93 -10.34
CA GLY A 131 7.38 -0.47 -10.52
C GLY A 131 6.47 -1.29 -11.41
N ALA A 132 5.16 -1.13 -11.28
CA ALA A 132 4.20 -1.78 -12.18
C ALA A 132 4.41 -1.34 -13.64
N LEU A 133 4.61 -0.05 -13.88
CA LEU A 133 4.81 0.48 -15.23
C LEU A 133 6.15 0.04 -15.83
N THR A 134 7.24 0.10 -15.07
CA THR A 134 8.56 -0.32 -15.59
C THR A 134 8.60 -1.80 -15.88
N THR A 135 7.99 -2.63 -15.03
CA THR A 135 7.88 -4.07 -15.29
C THR A 135 6.93 -4.39 -16.43
N ALA A 136 5.83 -3.65 -16.60
CA ALA A 136 4.97 -3.79 -17.78
C ALA A 136 5.75 -3.51 -19.07
N LEU A 137 6.50 -2.40 -19.12
CA LEU A 137 7.35 -2.07 -20.27
C LEU A 137 8.44 -3.13 -20.51
N SER A 138 9.10 -3.58 -19.45
CA SER A 138 10.11 -4.65 -19.53
C SER A 138 9.51 -5.97 -20.05
N ASN A 139 8.34 -6.36 -19.55
CA ASN A 139 7.63 -7.56 -19.99
C ASN A 139 7.21 -7.44 -21.46
N THR A 140 6.69 -6.30 -21.89
CA THR A 140 6.35 -6.05 -23.30
C THR A 140 7.59 -6.15 -24.19
N LEU A 141 8.70 -5.53 -23.79
CA LEU A 141 9.96 -5.63 -24.52
C LEU A 141 10.45 -7.09 -24.60
N THR A 142 10.35 -7.82 -23.50
CA THR A 142 10.74 -9.25 -23.43
C THR A 142 9.88 -10.09 -24.37
N LEU A 143 8.57 -9.84 -24.43
CA LEU A 143 7.66 -10.52 -25.35
C LEU A 143 7.99 -10.20 -26.81
N VAL A 144 8.34 -8.95 -27.13
CA VAL A 144 8.79 -8.56 -28.49
C VAL A 144 10.09 -9.27 -28.86
N VAL A 145 11.04 -9.37 -27.94
CA VAL A 145 12.30 -10.11 -28.15
C VAL A 145 12.02 -11.60 -28.36
N LEU A 146 11.17 -12.21 -27.53
CA LEU A 146 10.78 -13.62 -27.69
C LEU A 146 10.08 -13.87 -29.03
N TRP A 147 9.18 -12.97 -29.44
CA TRP A 147 8.51 -13.04 -30.74
C TRP A 147 9.51 -12.95 -31.90
N PHE A 148 10.49 -12.05 -31.81
CA PHE A 148 11.54 -11.91 -32.80
C PHE A 148 12.39 -13.20 -32.89
N LEU A 149 12.80 -13.77 -31.75
CA LEU A 149 13.57 -15.00 -31.69
C LEU A 149 12.78 -16.22 -32.24
N GLU A 150 11.48 -16.29 -31.94
CA GLU A 150 10.56 -17.31 -32.46
C GLU A 150 10.43 -17.22 -33.98
N THR A 151 10.22 -16.01 -34.52
CA THR A 151 10.06 -15.76 -35.97
C THR A 151 11.30 -16.13 -36.76
N ASN A 152 12.50 -15.95 -36.18
CA ASN A 152 13.77 -16.31 -36.80
C ASN A 152 14.20 -17.77 -36.54
N SER A 153 13.33 -18.62 -35.97
CA SER A 153 13.62 -20.02 -35.66
C SER A 153 14.89 -20.23 -34.80
N MET A 154 15.21 -19.24 -33.95
CA MET A 154 16.36 -19.31 -33.02
C MET A 154 16.02 -19.99 -31.70
N LEU A 155 14.75 -20.35 -31.49
CA LEU A 155 14.27 -21.06 -30.30
C LEU A 155 14.09 -22.55 -30.62
N PRO A 156 14.24 -23.46 -29.62
CA PRO A 156 14.04 -24.89 -29.82
C PRO A 156 12.62 -25.17 -30.34
N PRO A 157 12.44 -26.04 -31.35
CA PRO A 157 11.12 -26.41 -31.84
C PRO A 157 10.34 -27.14 -30.75
N ASP A 158 9.15 -26.60 -30.43
CA ASP A 158 8.09 -27.10 -29.55
C ASP A 158 8.51 -28.25 -28.61
N SER A 159 9.22 -27.92 -27.52
CA SER A 159 9.23 -28.82 -26.37
C SER A 159 7.83 -28.77 -25.76
N ALA A 160 7.00 -29.74 -26.11
CA ALA A 160 5.62 -29.85 -25.68
C ALA A 160 5.51 -30.14 -24.17
N LEU A 161 5.89 -29.18 -23.33
CA LEU A 161 5.50 -29.17 -21.92
C LEU A 161 3.97 -29.13 -21.79
N LEU A 162 3.26 -28.69 -22.83
CA LEU A 162 1.80 -28.60 -22.87
C LEU A 162 1.18 -29.37 -24.05
N ALA A 163 1.73 -30.54 -24.42
CA ALA A 163 1.10 -31.40 -25.43
C ALA A 163 -0.33 -31.83 -25.03
N THR A 164 -0.64 -31.88 -23.73
CA THR A 164 -1.93 -32.34 -23.25
C THR A 164 -2.83 -31.14 -22.88
N PRO A 165 -4.07 -31.08 -23.43
CA PRO A 165 -5.04 -30.04 -23.06
C PRO A 165 -5.27 -29.94 -21.54
N LEU A 166 -5.16 -31.07 -20.83
CA LEU A 166 -5.31 -31.15 -19.38
C LEU A 166 -4.20 -30.40 -18.61
N ALA A 167 -2.94 -30.47 -19.04
CA ALA A 167 -1.87 -29.70 -18.40
C ALA A 167 -2.08 -28.18 -18.61
N HIS A 168 -2.58 -27.80 -19.78
CA HIS A 168 -2.86 -26.40 -20.11
C HIS A 168 -4.02 -25.82 -19.28
N THR A 169 -5.11 -26.58 -19.11
CA THR A 169 -6.23 -26.15 -18.29
C THR A 169 -5.86 -26.05 -16.80
N ILE A 170 -5.06 -26.98 -16.28
CA ILE A 170 -4.55 -26.90 -14.90
C ILE A 170 -3.71 -25.64 -14.71
N MET A 171 -2.81 -25.32 -15.64
CA MET A 171 -1.95 -24.13 -15.56
C MET A 171 -2.74 -22.81 -15.65
N LEU A 172 -3.74 -22.73 -16.54
CA LEU A 172 -4.62 -21.55 -16.57
C LEU A 172 -5.42 -21.42 -15.28
N GLY A 173 -5.95 -22.54 -14.77
CA GLY A 173 -6.66 -22.58 -13.50
C GLY A 173 -5.82 -22.09 -12.33
N THR A 174 -4.56 -22.53 -12.22
CA THR A 174 -3.64 -22.05 -11.17
C THR A 174 -3.37 -20.55 -11.30
N ILE A 175 -3.18 -20.02 -12.51
CA ILE A 175 -2.99 -18.58 -12.73
C ILE A 175 -4.23 -17.79 -12.30
N PHE A 176 -5.44 -18.22 -12.69
CA PHE A 176 -6.67 -17.54 -12.28
C PHE A 176 -6.86 -17.55 -10.76
N ILE A 177 -6.56 -18.67 -10.10
CA ILE A 177 -6.59 -18.79 -8.64
C ILE A 177 -5.56 -17.84 -8.01
N LEU A 178 -4.34 -17.77 -8.56
CA LEU A 178 -3.30 -16.87 -8.06
C LEU A 178 -3.68 -15.39 -8.22
N ILE A 179 -4.18 -14.99 -9.39
CA ILE A 179 -4.65 -13.62 -9.63
C ILE A 179 -5.82 -13.30 -8.69
N GLY A 180 -6.80 -14.19 -8.56
CA GLY A 180 -7.94 -14.02 -7.66
C GLY A 180 -7.52 -13.89 -6.20
N LEU A 181 -6.54 -14.69 -5.75
CA LEU A 181 -5.97 -14.61 -4.40
C LEU A 181 -5.27 -13.28 -4.19
N ILE A 182 -4.43 -12.84 -5.13
CA ILE A 182 -3.71 -11.57 -5.06
C ILE A 182 -4.71 -10.41 -4.99
N LEU A 183 -5.71 -10.38 -5.86
CA LEU A 183 -6.74 -9.34 -5.88
C LEU A 183 -7.59 -9.34 -4.59
N SER A 184 -7.96 -10.51 -4.08
CA SER A 184 -8.68 -10.66 -2.80
C SER A 184 -7.86 -10.10 -1.62
N ILE A 185 -6.56 -10.40 -1.56
CA ILE A 185 -5.67 -9.86 -0.53
C ILE A 185 -5.56 -8.33 -0.62
N VAL A 186 -5.45 -7.80 -1.84
CA VAL A 186 -5.40 -6.34 -2.06
C VAL A 186 -6.71 -5.68 -1.66
N ASP A 187 -7.86 -6.26 -2.02
CA ASP A 187 -9.19 -5.72 -1.73
C ASP A 187 -9.49 -5.67 -0.22
N VAL A 188 -9.22 -6.74 0.52
CA VAL A 188 -9.44 -6.77 1.97
C VAL A 188 -8.57 -5.71 2.66
N GLN A 189 -7.33 -5.51 2.20
CA GLN A 189 -6.43 -4.50 2.78
C GLN A 189 -6.83 -3.07 2.41
N LEU A 190 -7.25 -2.83 1.17
CA LEU A 190 -7.77 -1.54 0.74
C LEU A 190 -9.02 -1.18 1.56
N SER A 191 -9.94 -2.13 1.73
CA SER A 191 -11.15 -1.96 2.52
C SER A 191 -10.83 -1.64 3.99
N ALA A 192 -9.88 -2.36 4.60
CA ALA A 192 -9.44 -2.10 5.97
C ALA A 192 -8.79 -0.71 6.12
N ALA A 193 -7.99 -0.30 5.15
CA ALA A 193 -7.34 1.01 5.17
C ALA A 193 -8.32 2.17 4.99
N LEU A 194 -9.27 2.03 4.07
CA LEU A 194 -10.34 3.01 3.87
C LEU A 194 -11.23 3.12 5.11
N LYS A 195 -11.53 1.99 5.77
CA LYS A 195 -12.28 1.99 7.03
C LYS A 195 -11.56 2.74 8.14
N GLY A 196 -10.26 2.51 8.33
CA GLY A 196 -9.46 3.23 9.33
C GLY A 196 -9.48 4.75 9.13
N VAL A 197 -9.29 5.21 7.89
CA VAL A 197 -9.39 6.65 7.54
C VAL A 197 -10.80 7.17 7.77
N ARG A 198 -11.83 6.34 7.53
CA ARG A 198 -13.22 6.76 7.72
C ARG A 198 -13.54 6.94 9.19
N ASP A 199 -13.11 6.00 10.03
CA ASP A 199 -13.33 5.99 11.47
C ASP A 199 -12.63 7.19 12.12
N GLU A 200 -11.35 7.47 11.79
CA GLU A 200 -10.63 8.66 12.30
C GLU A 200 -11.37 9.97 11.97
N MET A 201 -11.84 10.11 10.72
CA MET A 201 -12.60 11.28 10.32
C MET A 201 -13.94 11.41 11.04
N SER A 202 -14.56 10.27 11.41
CA SER A 202 -15.81 10.27 12.17
C SER A 202 -15.57 10.67 13.63
N GLU A 203 -14.49 10.20 14.25
CA GLU A 203 -14.10 10.58 15.61
C GLU A 203 -13.75 12.06 15.69
N ARG A 204 -12.96 12.58 14.73
CA ARG A 204 -12.67 14.02 14.64
C ARG A 204 -13.94 14.86 14.53
N ARG A 205 -14.85 14.48 13.63
CA ARG A 205 -16.14 15.19 13.48
C ARG A 205 -16.98 15.16 14.74
N TYR A 206 -17.01 14.02 15.44
CA TYR A 206 -17.74 13.89 16.70
C TYR A 206 -17.13 14.79 17.79
N ALA A 207 -15.80 14.83 17.90
CA ALA A 207 -15.10 15.71 18.83
C ALA A 207 -15.32 17.20 18.50
N GLU A 208 -15.24 17.58 17.22
CA GLU A 208 -15.54 18.95 16.76
C GLU A 208 -16.97 19.36 17.07
N GLN A 209 -17.96 18.49 16.81
CA GLN A 209 -19.36 18.74 17.15
C GLN A 209 -19.58 18.84 18.66
N SER A 210 -18.95 17.96 19.44
CA SER A 210 -19.03 18.00 20.90
C SER A 210 -18.46 19.30 21.46
N LEU A 211 -17.31 19.75 20.93
CA LEU A 211 -16.72 21.04 21.29
C LEU A 211 -17.63 22.21 20.92
N HIS A 212 -18.19 22.19 19.70
CA HIS A 212 -19.16 23.20 19.24
C HIS A 212 -20.35 23.32 20.20
N PHE A 213 -20.98 22.20 20.58
CA PHE A 213 -22.10 22.22 21.52
C PHE A 213 -21.69 22.67 22.93
N ALA A 214 -20.50 22.28 23.40
CA ALA A 214 -19.99 22.73 24.69
C ALA A 214 -19.77 24.25 24.73
N LEU A 215 -19.16 24.81 23.68
CA LEU A 215 -18.94 26.26 23.54
C LEU A 215 -20.25 27.03 23.45
N LEU A 216 -21.21 26.54 22.66
CA LEU A 216 -22.55 27.12 22.57
C LEU A 216 -23.28 27.10 23.93
N ALA A 217 -23.28 25.98 24.63
CA ALA A 217 -23.94 25.84 25.93
C ALA A 217 -23.29 26.73 27.00
N ALA A 218 -21.96 26.86 26.97
CA ALA A 218 -21.20 27.72 27.87
C ALA A 218 -21.29 29.22 27.51
N ARG A 219 -21.85 29.57 26.35
CA ARG A 219 -21.77 30.92 25.75
C ARG A 219 -20.32 31.43 25.74
N ALA A 220 -19.41 30.56 25.32
CA ALA A 220 -17.98 30.81 25.24
C ALA A 220 -17.48 30.62 23.80
N GLY A 221 -16.35 31.23 23.48
CA GLY A 221 -15.67 31.05 22.21
C GLY A 221 -14.25 30.58 22.46
N ALA A 222 -13.73 29.76 21.54
CA ALA A 222 -12.34 29.32 21.57
C ALA A 222 -11.55 30.10 20.53
N TRP A 223 -10.32 30.47 20.86
CA TRP A 223 -9.41 31.09 19.91
C TRP A 223 -8.01 30.52 20.07
N GLU A 224 -7.33 30.39 18.95
CA GLU A 224 -5.97 29.87 18.89
C GLU A 224 -5.12 30.87 18.11
N TRP A 225 -4.01 31.29 18.72
CA TRP A 225 -3.10 32.23 18.10
C TRP A 225 -1.87 31.52 17.56
N ASP A 226 -1.68 31.62 16.24
CA ASP A 226 -0.44 31.21 15.59
C ASP A 226 0.50 32.43 15.53
N ALA A 227 1.47 32.46 16.44
CA ALA A 227 2.46 33.52 16.53
C ALA A 227 3.38 33.57 15.29
N SER A 228 3.62 32.43 14.64
CA SER A 228 4.50 32.33 13.47
C SER A 228 3.83 32.89 12.21
N ALA A 229 2.57 32.53 11.99
CA ALA A 229 1.75 33.05 10.90
C ALA A 229 1.14 34.43 11.21
N ARG A 230 1.23 34.89 12.47
CA ARG A 230 0.52 36.07 13.01
C ARG A 230 -0.97 36.06 12.71
N THR A 231 -1.59 34.88 12.77
CA THR A 231 -3.03 34.70 12.55
C THR A 231 -3.71 34.17 13.80
N ILE A 232 -4.95 34.59 14.03
CA ILE A 232 -5.78 34.04 15.10
C ILE A 232 -6.92 33.28 14.44
N ARG A 233 -7.05 32.00 14.82
CA ARG A 233 -8.19 31.17 14.47
C ARG A 233 -9.25 31.36 15.53
N TRP A 234 -10.41 31.84 15.12
CA TRP A 234 -11.56 32.02 16.00
C TRP A 234 -12.56 30.89 15.72
N SER A 235 -13.10 30.30 16.78
CA SER A 235 -14.27 29.43 16.66
C SER A 235 -15.51 30.24 16.25
N GLU A 236 -16.50 29.59 15.64
CA GLU A 236 -17.72 30.26 15.14
C GLU A 236 -18.52 30.91 16.27
N GLU A 237 -18.41 30.39 17.49
CA GLU A 237 -19.12 30.89 18.67
C GLU A 237 -18.59 32.26 19.14
N ASN A 238 -17.38 32.67 18.74
CA ASN A 238 -16.88 34.02 19.04
C ASN A 238 -17.66 35.13 18.35
N TYR A 239 -18.24 34.85 17.18
CA TYR A 239 -18.96 35.85 16.40
C TYR A 239 -20.15 36.41 17.18
N PRO A 240 -21.13 35.59 17.62
CA PRO A 240 -22.26 36.12 18.38
C PRO A 240 -21.84 36.75 19.72
N LEU A 241 -20.77 36.28 20.37
CA LEU A 241 -20.25 36.90 21.61
C LEU A 241 -19.73 38.32 21.39
N LEU A 242 -19.21 38.61 20.19
CA LEU A 242 -18.72 39.94 19.81
C LEU A 242 -19.78 40.75 19.03
N GLY A 243 -21.02 40.27 18.96
CA GLY A 243 -22.09 40.92 18.20
C GLY A 243 -21.90 40.87 16.68
N LEU A 244 -21.18 39.88 16.18
CA LEU A 244 -20.94 39.63 14.76
C LEU A 244 -21.82 38.51 14.21
N VAL A 245 -22.09 38.57 12.91
CA VAL A 245 -22.77 37.50 12.17
C VAL A 245 -21.73 36.63 11.45
N PRO A 246 -21.63 35.32 11.76
CA PRO A 246 -20.76 34.39 11.04
C PRO A 246 -20.98 34.46 9.53
N GLY A 247 -19.89 34.47 8.75
CA GLY A 247 -19.94 34.47 7.27
C GLY A 247 -20.24 35.82 6.60
N LYS A 248 -20.88 36.75 7.30
CA LYS A 248 -21.10 38.14 6.81
C LYS A 248 -19.98 39.08 7.26
N ASP A 249 -19.63 38.99 8.53
CA ASP A 249 -18.58 39.81 9.12
C ASP A 249 -17.27 39.01 9.20
N ARG A 250 -16.12 39.70 9.15
CA ARG A 250 -14.82 39.05 9.27
C ARG A 250 -14.20 39.36 10.64
N LEU A 251 -14.11 38.34 11.49
CA LEU A 251 -13.42 38.44 12.77
C LEU A 251 -11.90 38.34 12.54
N THR A 252 -11.21 39.47 12.71
CA THR A 252 -9.75 39.56 12.64
C THR A 252 -9.21 40.11 13.95
N TYR A 253 -7.90 39.99 14.19
CA TYR A 253 -7.26 40.62 15.34
C TYR A 253 -7.59 42.12 15.44
N ARG A 254 -7.61 42.82 14.30
CA ARG A 254 -7.99 44.24 14.24
C ARG A 254 -9.44 44.46 14.66
N THR A 255 -10.38 43.70 14.08
CA THR A 255 -11.82 43.82 14.40
C THR A 255 -12.12 43.50 15.86
N TRP A 256 -11.39 42.53 16.44
CA TRP A 256 -11.47 42.21 17.86
C TRP A 256 -10.91 43.36 18.71
N ARG A 257 -9.74 43.88 18.38
CA ARG A 257 -9.10 45.00 19.10
C ARG A 257 -9.95 46.27 19.11
N GLU A 258 -10.61 46.58 17.99
CA GLU A 258 -11.52 47.73 17.88
C GLU A 258 -12.74 47.64 18.81
N ARG A 259 -13.11 46.43 19.28
CA ARG A 259 -14.18 46.22 20.27
C ARG A 259 -13.73 46.31 21.71
N ILE A 260 -12.42 46.36 21.97
CA ILE A 260 -11.87 46.51 23.31
C ILE A 260 -11.97 47.99 23.70
N HIS A 261 -12.38 48.25 24.94
CA HIS A 261 -12.56 49.60 25.44
C HIS A 261 -11.27 50.43 25.25
N PRO A 262 -11.33 51.68 24.73
CA PRO A 262 -10.13 52.44 24.36
C PRO A 262 -9.11 52.60 25.49
N ALA A 263 -9.59 52.71 26.74
CA ALA A 263 -8.73 52.82 27.92
C ALA A 263 -7.87 51.55 28.17
N ASP A 264 -8.31 50.38 27.72
CA ASP A 264 -7.64 49.10 27.96
C ASP A 264 -6.72 48.67 26.82
N GLN A 265 -6.85 49.29 25.63
CA GLN A 265 -6.07 48.90 24.44
C GLN A 265 -4.56 49.08 24.63
N ALA A 266 -4.13 50.19 25.24
CA ALA A 266 -2.71 50.45 25.49
C ALA A 266 -2.09 49.45 26.47
N ARG A 267 -2.84 49.11 27.53
CA ARG A 267 -2.43 48.11 28.53
C ARG A 267 -2.35 46.72 27.91
N LEU A 268 -3.35 46.33 27.10
CA LEU A 268 -3.37 45.03 26.44
C LEU A 268 -2.20 44.87 25.46
N GLN A 269 -1.91 45.90 24.66
CA GLN A 269 -0.80 45.87 23.71
C GLN A 269 0.54 45.65 24.42
N ALA A 270 0.78 46.36 25.54
CA ALA A 270 1.98 46.18 26.34
C ALA A 270 2.11 44.75 26.91
N VAL A 271 1.00 44.15 27.35
CA VAL A 271 0.98 42.76 27.84
C VAL A 271 1.27 41.77 26.71
N VAL A 272 0.68 41.96 25.54
CA VAL A 272 0.92 41.11 24.36
C VAL A 272 2.36 41.21 23.88
N ASP A 273 2.92 42.43 23.79
CA ASP A 273 4.30 42.64 23.34
C ASP A 273 5.30 42.01 24.32
N HIS A 274 5.04 42.13 25.62
CA HIS A 274 5.83 41.48 26.66
C HIS A 274 5.77 39.95 26.55
N ALA A 275 4.58 39.38 26.33
CA ALA A 275 4.37 37.94 26.15
C ALA A 275 5.16 37.36 24.99
N ILE A 276 5.15 38.06 23.85
CA ILE A 276 5.88 37.67 22.64
C ILE A 276 7.39 37.70 22.92
N SER A 277 7.87 38.72 23.63
CA SER A 277 9.30 38.88 23.93
C SER A 277 9.84 37.83 24.90
N GLU A 278 9.02 37.34 25.83
CA GLU A 278 9.43 36.36 26.85
C GLU A 278 9.19 34.90 26.45
N GLN A 279 8.57 34.60 25.30
CA GLN A 279 8.11 33.24 24.92
C GLN A 279 7.29 32.54 26.02
N ARG A 280 6.61 33.30 26.89
CA ARG A 280 5.75 32.72 27.92
C ARG A 280 4.37 32.42 27.33
N ASN A 281 4.01 31.14 27.34
CA ASN A 281 2.67 30.67 26.98
C ASN A 281 1.63 31.36 27.89
N PHE A 282 0.60 31.93 27.28
CA PHE A 282 -0.65 32.31 27.95
C PHE A 282 -1.55 31.10 28.13
#